data_AF-A0A7J8VHU5-F1
#
_entry.id   AF-A0A7J8VHU5-F1
#
_cell.length_a   1.000
_cell.length_b   1.000
_cell.length_c   1.000
_cell.angle_alpha   90.00
_cell.angle_beta   90.00
_cell.angle_gamma   90.00
#
_symmetry.space_group_name_H-M   'P 1'
#
loop_
_entity.id
_entity.type
_entity.pdbx_description
1 polymer ?
#
loop_
_entity_poly.entity_id
_entity_poly.type
_entity_poly.pdbx_seq_one_letter_code
_entity_poly.pdbx_strand_id
1 'polypeptide(L)'
;MQNIVLIRDPEHDKSFYPRFNLEDTSSFRDLDDHSKNVLKRLYYDYYFHRQDKLWQKNALKTLPALLNSSDMLACGEDLGLIPACVHPVMQELGLIGLRIQRMPSEPDLEFGIPSQYSYMTVCAPSCHDCSTLRAWWEEDEERRHRFFKSVIGSDDLPPSQCVPDLAHLIIRQHIESPSMWAIFPLQDLLALKEEYMTRPATEETINDPTNPKHYWRYRVHVTMESLIKDKELKTTIKDLIQGSGRSYPHIGEAERQLSRETAALALGKQ
;
A
#
# COMPACT_ATOMS: atom_id res chain seq x y z
N MET A 1 -30.13 -3.78 -4.93
CA MET A 1 -29.45 -4.12 -6.21
C MET A 1 -30.34 -5.11 -6.97
N GLN A 2 -30.45 -4.99 -8.29
CA GLN A 2 -31.24 -5.91 -9.12
C GLN A 2 -30.48 -7.23 -9.31
N ASN A 3 -31.19 -8.36 -9.16
CA ASN A 3 -30.67 -9.70 -9.35
C ASN A 3 -30.78 -10.09 -10.83
N ILE A 4 -29.84 -9.61 -11.64
CA ILE A 4 -29.78 -9.82 -13.09
C ILE A 4 -28.33 -10.09 -13.50
N VAL A 5 -28.11 -10.86 -14.57
CA VAL A 5 -26.75 -11.18 -15.07
C VAL A 5 -26.32 -10.31 -16.25
N LEU A 6 -27.29 -9.72 -16.95
CA LEU A 6 -27.09 -8.83 -18.10
C LEU A 6 -27.89 -7.55 -17.87
N ILE A 7 -27.31 -6.42 -18.24
CA ILE A 7 -27.94 -5.11 -18.19
C ILE A 7 -28.19 -4.68 -19.64
N ARG A 8 -29.42 -4.21 -19.90
CA ARG A 8 -29.80 -3.76 -21.24
C ARG A 8 -29.18 -2.41 -21.55
N ASP A 9 -28.69 -2.26 -22.77
CA ASP A 9 -28.21 -0.98 -23.29
C ASP A 9 -29.41 -0.01 -23.46
N PRO A 10 -29.35 1.21 -22.88
CA PRO A 10 -30.44 2.18 -22.98
C PRO A 10 -30.58 2.79 -24.38
N GLU A 11 -29.53 2.77 -25.20
CA GLU A 11 -29.52 3.32 -26.56
C GLU A 11 -29.81 2.24 -27.62
N HIS A 12 -29.45 0.98 -27.33
CA HIS A 12 -29.60 -0.13 -28.26
C HIS A 12 -30.44 -1.27 -27.67
N ASP A 13 -31.71 -1.31 -28.07
CA ASP A 13 -32.73 -2.24 -27.55
C ASP A 13 -32.37 -3.73 -27.56
N LYS A 14 -31.44 -4.17 -28.43
CA LYS A 14 -31.00 -5.57 -28.58
C LYS A 14 -29.62 -5.84 -27.98
N SER A 15 -28.97 -4.84 -27.41
CA SER A 15 -27.64 -4.94 -26.83
C SER A 15 -27.71 -5.10 -25.32
N PHE A 16 -26.79 -5.91 -24.80
CA PHE A 16 -26.66 -6.17 -23.38
C PHE A 16 -25.19 -6.14 -23.00
N TYR A 17 -24.88 -5.64 -21.81
CA TYR A 17 -23.57 -5.78 -21.20
C TYR A 17 -23.66 -6.65 -19.95
N PRO A 18 -22.63 -7.46 -19.64
CA PRO A 18 -22.57 -8.23 -18.41
C PRO A 18 -22.70 -7.31 -17.19
N ARG A 19 -23.42 -7.75 -16.16
CA ARG A 19 -23.41 -7.06 -14.88
C ARG A 19 -22.03 -7.21 -14.23
N PHE A 20 -21.50 -6.14 -13.66
CA PHE A 20 -20.28 -6.23 -12.85
C PHE A 20 -20.50 -7.15 -11.65
N ASN A 21 -19.54 -8.04 -11.34
CA ASN A 21 -19.68 -9.10 -10.34
C ASN A 21 -20.96 -9.96 -10.54
N LEU A 22 -21.24 -10.39 -11.78
CA LEU A 22 -22.41 -11.24 -12.04
C LEU A 22 -22.39 -12.55 -11.26
N GLU A 23 -21.21 -13.08 -10.91
CA GLU A 23 -21.05 -14.34 -10.17
C GLU A 23 -21.68 -14.29 -8.76
N ASP A 24 -21.78 -13.10 -8.17
CA ASP A 24 -22.37 -12.90 -6.83
C ASP A 24 -23.91 -12.99 -6.83
N THR A 25 -24.54 -12.90 -8.00
CA THR A 25 -26.01 -12.91 -8.11
C THR A 25 -26.57 -14.31 -7.89
N SER A 26 -27.76 -14.43 -7.28
CA SER A 26 -28.44 -15.72 -7.27
C SER A 26 -28.89 -16.10 -8.69
N SER A 27 -29.25 -15.13 -9.53
CA SER A 27 -29.57 -15.40 -10.94
C SER A 27 -28.46 -16.11 -11.69
N PHE A 28 -27.18 -15.80 -11.43
CA PHE A 28 -26.06 -16.53 -12.03
C PHE A 28 -25.92 -17.94 -11.43
N ARG A 29 -26.06 -18.06 -10.11
CA ARG A 29 -25.97 -19.36 -9.40
C ARG A 29 -27.02 -20.37 -9.86
N ASP A 30 -28.20 -19.88 -10.24
CA ASP A 30 -29.33 -20.70 -10.70
C ASP A 30 -29.22 -21.15 -12.17
N LEU A 31 -28.26 -20.61 -12.94
CA LEU A 31 -28.03 -21.03 -14.32
C LEU A 31 -27.39 -22.43 -14.40
N ASP A 32 -27.59 -23.10 -15.53
CA ASP A 32 -26.86 -24.30 -15.87
C ASP A 32 -25.37 -24.01 -16.12
N ASP A 33 -24.53 -25.04 -16.01
CA ASP A 33 -23.07 -24.91 -16.11
C ASP A 33 -22.60 -24.39 -17.47
N HIS A 34 -23.32 -24.70 -18.56
CA HIS A 34 -22.98 -24.19 -19.87
C HIS A 34 -23.20 -22.67 -19.93
N SER A 35 -24.38 -22.19 -19.52
CA SER A 35 -24.70 -20.77 -19.47
C SER A 35 -23.76 -19.99 -18.54
N LYS A 36 -23.42 -20.56 -17.37
CA LYS A 36 -22.43 -19.98 -16.45
C LYS A 36 -21.09 -19.76 -17.13
N ASN A 37 -20.57 -20.78 -17.80
CA ASN A 37 -19.29 -20.71 -18.49
C ASN A 37 -19.29 -19.69 -19.64
N VAL A 38 -20.37 -19.63 -20.42
CA VAL A 38 -20.51 -18.64 -21.51
C VAL A 38 -20.54 -17.22 -20.97
N LEU A 39 -21.38 -16.94 -19.97
CA LEU A 39 -21.48 -15.61 -19.36
C LEU A 39 -20.19 -15.19 -18.67
N LYS A 40 -19.53 -16.11 -17.97
CA LYS A 40 -18.22 -15.86 -17.36
C LYS A 40 -17.22 -15.44 -18.42
N ARG A 41 -17.09 -16.19 -19.52
CA ARG A 41 -16.19 -15.81 -20.62
C ARG A 41 -16.52 -14.43 -21.21
N LEU A 42 -17.80 -14.11 -21.44
CA LEU A 42 -18.22 -12.81 -21.96
C LEU A 42 -17.94 -11.67 -20.99
N TYR A 43 -18.15 -11.90 -19.70
CA TYR A 43 -17.82 -10.97 -18.63
C TYR A 43 -16.33 -10.68 -18.57
N TYR A 44 -15.50 -11.72 -18.57
CA TYR A 44 -14.06 -11.56 -18.52
C TYR A 44 -13.52 -10.83 -19.75
N ASP A 45 -13.99 -11.19 -20.95
CA ASP A 45 -13.65 -10.48 -22.18
C ASP A 45 -14.06 -9.00 -22.13
N TYR A 46 -15.29 -8.71 -21.69
CA TYR A 46 -15.83 -7.36 -21.68
C TYR A 46 -15.08 -6.43 -20.71
N TYR A 47 -14.84 -6.86 -19.47
CA TYR A 47 -14.27 -6.01 -18.43
C TYR A 47 -12.74 -6.01 -18.37
N PHE A 48 -12.08 -7.10 -18.79
CA PHE A 48 -10.63 -7.27 -18.56
C PHE A 48 -9.78 -7.43 -19.83
N HIS A 49 -10.38 -7.44 -21.03
CA HIS A 49 -9.61 -7.60 -22.27
C HIS A 49 -10.01 -6.65 -23.39
N ARG A 50 -11.31 -6.44 -23.61
CA ARG A 50 -11.82 -5.74 -24.80
C ARG A 50 -11.31 -4.31 -24.91
N GLN A 51 -11.14 -3.63 -23.78
CA GLN A 51 -10.78 -2.21 -23.75
C GLN A 51 -9.29 -1.95 -23.51
N ASP A 52 -8.49 -2.97 -23.19
CA ASP A 52 -7.08 -2.80 -22.80
C ASP A 52 -6.27 -2.03 -23.85
N LYS A 53 -6.39 -2.42 -25.13
CA LYS A 53 -5.68 -1.75 -26.23
C LYS A 53 -6.13 -0.31 -26.43
N LEU A 54 -7.43 -0.04 -26.26
CA LEU A 54 -7.98 1.30 -26.40
C LEU A 54 -7.49 2.21 -25.27
N TRP A 55 -7.54 1.72 -24.03
CA TRP A 55 -7.05 2.43 -22.85
C TRP A 55 -5.55 2.67 -22.91
N GLN A 56 -4.76 1.66 -23.27
CA GLN A 56 -3.32 1.80 -23.50
C GLN A 56 -3.01 2.91 -24.52
N LYS A 57 -3.65 2.86 -25.70
CA LYS A 57 -3.44 3.87 -26.75
C LYS A 57 -3.83 5.28 -26.29
N ASN A 58 -4.93 5.41 -25.55
CA ASN A 58 -5.36 6.69 -25.02
C ASN A 58 -4.39 7.21 -23.95
N ALA A 59 -3.92 6.35 -23.05
CA ALA A 59 -2.96 6.70 -22.01
C ALA A 59 -1.63 7.17 -22.61
N LEU A 60 -1.08 6.45 -23.58
CA LEU A 60 0.16 6.83 -24.27
C LEU A 60 0.03 8.12 -25.10
N LYS A 61 -1.20 8.53 -25.45
CA LYS A 61 -1.46 9.81 -26.11
C LYS A 61 -1.49 10.98 -25.12
N THR A 62 -2.02 10.76 -23.91
CA THR A 62 -2.33 11.85 -22.96
C THR A 62 -1.29 12.01 -21.86
N LEU A 63 -0.84 10.90 -21.26
CA LEU A 63 0.06 10.94 -20.10
C LEU A 63 1.42 11.60 -20.41
N PRO A 64 2.08 11.39 -21.57
CA PRO A 64 3.34 12.06 -21.84
C PRO A 64 3.25 13.58 -21.84
N ALA A 65 2.13 14.16 -22.26
CA ALA A 65 1.95 15.61 -22.23
C ALA A 65 1.87 16.15 -20.78
N LEU A 66 1.28 15.38 -19.86
CA LEU A 66 1.23 15.71 -18.44
C LEU A 66 2.60 15.53 -17.78
N LEU A 67 3.29 14.43 -18.08
CA LEU A 67 4.62 14.15 -17.53
C LEU A 67 5.66 15.18 -17.96
N ASN A 68 5.59 15.65 -19.21
CA ASN A 68 6.50 16.69 -19.72
C ASN A 68 6.13 18.11 -19.28
N SER A 69 5.05 18.30 -18.51
CA SER A 69 4.63 19.64 -18.07
C SER A 69 5.39 20.14 -16.84
N SER A 70 6.11 19.27 -16.12
CA SER A 70 6.91 19.61 -14.95
C SER A 70 8.01 18.59 -14.68
N ASP A 71 9.04 18.97 -13.93
CA ASP A 71 10.06 18.04 -13.41
C ASP A 71 9.61 17.28 -12.14
N MET A 72 8.33 17.38 -11.76
CA MET A 72 7.82 16.68 -10.58
C MET A 72 7.72 15.17 -10.83
N LEU A 73 8.08 14.40 -9.81
CA LEU A 73 7.91 12.96 -9.83
C LEU A 73 6.44 12.58 -9.83
N ALA A 74 6.01 11.79 -10.82
CA ALA A 74 4.63 11.36 -10.97
C ALA A 74 4.41 9.98 -10.35
N CYS A 75 3.49 9.91 -9.40
CA CYS A 75 3.01 8.67 -8.81
C CYS A 75 1.60 8.38 -9.31
N GLY A 76 1.40 7.20 -9.90
CA GLY A 76 0.08 6.69 -10.25
C GLY A 76 -0.49 5.89 -9.10
N GLU A 77 -1.71 6.21 -8.69
CA GLU A 77 -2.47 5.36 -7.78
C GLU A 77 -2.99 4.15 -8.55
N ASP A 78 -2.29 3.03 -8.46
CA ASP A 78 -2.57 1.75 -9.15
C ASP A 78 -3.17 0.69 -8.21
N LEU A 79 -4.00 1.14 -7.25
CA LEU A 79 -4.63 0.27 -6.26
C LEU A 79 -5.99 -0.26 -6.73
N GLY A 80 -6.38 -1.42 -6.19
CA GLY A 80 -7.68 -2.03 -6.45
C GLY A 80 -7.77 -2.71 -7.81
N LEU A 81 -8.99 -2.73 -8.38
CA LEU A 81 -9.24 -3.43 -9.64
C LEU A 81 -8.83 -2.57 -10.83
N ILE A 82 -7.62 -2.81 -11.32
CA ILE A 82 -7.06 -2.11 -12.47
C ILE A 82 -6.93 -3.01 -13.72
N PRO A 83 -7.11 -2.45 -14.92
CA PRO A 83 -6.89 -3.18 -16.17
C PRO A 83 -5.45 -3.67 -16.32
N ALA A 84 -5.26 -4.80 -17.01
CA ALA A 84 -3.94 -5.41 -17.20
C ALA A 84 -2.95 -4.49 -17.95
N CYS A 85 -3.46 -3.55 -18.75
CA CYS A 85 -2.62 -2.60 -19.47
C CYS A 85 -2.01 -1.49 -18.60
N VAL A 86 -2.48 -1.27 -17.37
CA VAL A 86 -2.03 -0.15 -16.52
C VAL A 86 -0.56 -0.30 -16.13
N HIS A 87 -0.17 -1.44 -15.56
CA HIS A 87 1.21 -1.66 -15.10
C HIS A 87 2.25 -1.54 -16.24
N PRO A 88 2.07 -2.15 -17.43
CA PRO A 88 2.99 -1.96 -18.55
C PRO A 88 3.12 -0.50 -18.99
N VAL A 89 2.00 0.24 -19.06
CA VAL A 89 2.03 1.67 -19.44
C VAL A 89 2.77 2.50 -18.40
N MET A 90 2.53 2.24 -17.11
CA MET A 90 3.25 2.92 -16.04
C MET A 90 4.74 2.66 -16.10
N GLN A 91 5.16 1.42 -16.35
CA GLN A 91 6.56 1.07 -16.53
C GLN A 91 7.18 1.75 -17.76
N GLU A 92 6.48 1.76 -18.90
CA GLU A 92 6.94 2.41 -20.13
C GLU A 92 7.14 3.92 -19.95
N LEU A 93 6.26 4.57 -19.18
CA LEU A 93 6.30 6.01 -18.92
C LEU A 93 7.13 6.40 -17.70
N GLY A 94 7.71 5.43 -16.96
CA GLY A 94 8.46 5.71 -15.74
C GLY A 94 7.62 6.25 -14.58
N LEU A 95 6.33 5.91 -14.55
CA LEU A 95 5.43 6.25 -13.45
C LEU A 95 5.70 5.37 -12.23
N ILE A 96 5.65 5.96 -11.04
CA ILE A 96 5.81 5.24 -9.78
C ILE A 96 4.47 4.68 -9.32
N GLY A 97 4.42 3.39 -8.97
CA GLY A 97 3.23 2.75 -8.41
C GLY A 97 3.13 2.86 -6.88
N LEU A 98 1.95 2.66 -6.32
CA LEU A 98 1.70 2.59 -4.88
C LEU A 98 1.67 1.14 -4.39
N ARG A 99 2.30 0.88 -3.26
CA ARG A 99 2.28 -0.44 -2.59
C ARG A 99 1.81 -0.27 -1.15
N ILE A 100 0.51 -0.41 -0.96
CA ILE A 100 -0.10 -0.43 0.38
C ILE A 100 -0.19 -1.87 0.84
N GLN A 101 0.43 -2.21 1.96
CA GLN A 101 0.59 -3.62 2.37
C GLN A 101 -0.74 -4.39 2.47
N ARG A 102 -1.83 -3.71 2.77
CA ARG A 102 -3.16 -4.33 2.96
C ARG A 102 -4.04 -4.25 1.71
N MET A 103 -3.50 -3.73 0.62
CA MET A 103 -4.14 -3.63 -0.70
C MET A 103 -3.10 -4.05 -1.77
N PRO A 104 -2.64 -5.30 -1.77
CA PRO A 104 -1.70 -5.78 -2.78
C PRO A 104 -2.32 -5.70 -4.18
N SER A 105 -1.48 -5.45 -5.18
CA SER A 105 -1.89 -5.43 -6.59
C SER A 105 -2.05 -6.84 -7.16
N GLU A 106 -1.40 -7.83 -6.53
CA GLU A 106 -1.43 -9.23 -6.92
C GLU A 106 -2.71 -9.92 -6.42
N PRO A 107 -3.50 -10.56 -7.31
CA PRO A 107 -4.82 -11.10 -6.96
C PRO A 107 -4.76 -12.28 -5.98
N ASP A 108 -3.63 -12.99 -5.91
CA ASP A 108 -3.46 -14.18 -5.07
C ASP A 108 -2.87 -13.85 -3.68
N LEU A 109 -2.58 -12.56 -3.40
CA LEU A 109 -2.02 -12.13 -2.13
C LEU A 109 -3.08 -11.39 -1.30
N GLU A 110 -3.22 -11.77 -0.03
CA GLU A 110 -4.01 -11.01 0.95
C GLU A 110 -3.22 -9.80 1.48
N PHE A 111 -1.89 -9.94 1.55
CA PHE A 111 -0.97 -8.91 2.03
C PHE A 111 0.21 -8.76 1.08
N GLY A 112 0.60 -7.52 0.83
CA GLY A 112 1.84 -7.21 0.14
C GLY A 112 3.05 -7.65 0.97
N ILE A 113 4.12 -8.05 0.28
CA ILE A 113 5.38 -8.49 0.88
C ILE A 113 6.43 -7.42 0.59
N PRO A 114 6.75 -6.51 1.54
CA PRO A 114 7.59 -5.35 1.26
C PRO A 114 8.97 -5.68 0.68
N SER A 115 9.55 -6.81 1.06
CA SER A 115 10.85 -7.26 0.53
C SER A 115 10.81 -7.63 -0.97
N GLN A 116 9.62 -7.83 -1.54
CA GLN A 116 9.42 -8.17 -2.95
C GLN A 116 8.96 -6.98 -3.80
N TYR A 117 8.75 -5.80 -3.21
CA TYR A 117 8.32 -4.62 -3.95
C TYR A 117 9.41 -4.18 -4.95
N SER A 118 9.00 -3.80 -6.16
CA SER A 118 9.91 -3.27 -7.17
C SER A 118 10.35 -1.84 -6.85
N TYR A 119 11.54 -1.44 -7.31
CA TYR A 119 12.10 -0.12 -7.03
C TYR A 119 11.19 1.05 -7.43
N MET A 120 10.50 0.99 -8.57
CA MET A 120 9.61 2.06 -9.06
C MET A 120 8.27 2.13 -8.32
N THR A 121 8.31 2.12 -6.99
CA THR A 121 7.13 2.16 -6.12
C THR A 121 7.32 3.09 -4.91
N VAL A 122 6.20 3.58 -4.40
CA VAL A 122 6.08 4.16 -3.06
C VAL A 122 5.34 3.15 -2.18
N CYS A 123 5.97 2.69 -1.11
CA CYS A 123 5.34 1.77 -0.18
C CYS A 123 4.85 2.44 1.11
N ALA A 124 3.78 1.89 1.68
CA ALA A 124 3.28 2.27 3.00
C ALA A 124 2.51 1.12 3.67
N PRO A 125 2.49 1.03 5.01
CA PRO A 125 1.63 0.09 5.73
C PRO A 125 0.14 0.45 5.60
N SER A 126 -0.18 1.75 5.66
CA SER A 126 -1.53 2.29 5.50
C SER A 126 -1.57 3.54 4.63
N CYS A 127 -2.78 3.94 4.24
CA CYS A 127 -3.08 5.20 3.57
C CYS A 127 -4.39 5.78 4.14
N HIS A 128 -4.74 6.99 3.70
CA HIS A 128 -5.91 7.70 4.20
C HIS A 128 -7.26 7.02 3.95
N ASP A 129 -7.37 6.17 2.92
CA ASP A 129 -8.60 5.46 2.55
C ASP A 129 -8.73 4.07 3.20
N CYS A 130 -7.91 3.77 4.20
CA CYS A 130 -8.01 2.54 4.96
C CYS A 130 -7.80 2.80 6.45
N SER A 131 -8.14 1.82 7.29
CA SER A 131 -7.85 1.87 8.73
C SER A 131 -6.36 2.10 8.98
N THR A 132 -6.00 2.77 10.07
CA THR A 132 -4.59 2.91 10.48
C THR A 132 -3.97 1.54 10.78
N LEU A 133 -2.64 1.48 10.90
CA LEU A 133 -1.95 0.25 11.29
C LEU A 133 -2.52 -0.34 12.59
N ARG A 134 -2.73 0.51 13.61
CA ARG A 134 -3.30 0.08 14.89
C ARG A 134 -4.73 -0.41 14.75
N ALA A 135 -5.59 0.38 14.09
CA ALA A 135 -7.00 0.05 13.95
C ALA A 135 -7.19 -1.30 13.25
N TRP A 136 -6.44 -1.51 12.16
CA TRP A 136 -6.48 -2.76 11.41
C TRP A 136 -5.99 -3.97 12.19
N TRP A 137 -4.96 -3.80 13.00
CA TRP A 137 -4.45 -4.91 13.82
C TRP A 137 -5.46 -5.36 14.88
N GLU A 138 -6.23 -4.41 15.40
CA GLU A 138 -7.18 -4.60 16.49
C GLU A 138 -8.59 -5.00 16.00
N GLU A 139 -8.93 -4.77 14.72
CA GLU A 139 -10.31 -4.95 14.20
C GLU A 139 -10.68 -6.41 13.89
N ASP A 140 -9.74 -7.21 13.37
CA ASP A 140 -10.02 -8.57 12.87
C ASP A 140 -8.94 -9.56 13.36
N GLU A 141 -9.33 -10.36 14.35
CA GLU A 141 -8.47 -11.38 14.95
C GLU A 141 -7.99 -12.43 13.95
N GLU A 142 -8.88 -12.95 13.10
CA GLU A 142 -8.54 -14.00 12.12
C GLU A 142 -7.56 -13.47 11.08
N ARG A 143 -7.80 -12.25 10.58
CA ARG A 143 -6.92 -11.59 9.62
C ARG A 143 -5.54 -11.29 10.22
N ARG A 144 -5.49 -10.84 11.48
CA ARG A 144 -4.24 -10.66 12.23
C ARG A 144 -3.43 -11.96 12.33
N HIS A 145 -4.08 -13.08 12.66
CA HIS A 145 -3.41 -14.39 12.73
C HIS A 145 -2.81 -14.79 11.38
N ARG A 146 -3.57 -14.61 10.27
CA ARG A 146 -3.05 -14.89 8.94
C ARG A 146 -1.86 -14.00 8.59
N PHE A 147 -1.89 -12.71 8.92
CA PHE A 147 -0.75 -11.82 8.70
C PHE A 147 0.48 -12.23 9.52
N PHE A 148 0.31 -12.52 10.81
CA PHE A 148 1.40 -12.90 11.69
C PHE A 148 2.09 -14.20 11.22
N LYS A 149 1.29 -15.16 10.74
CA LYS A 149 1.82 -16.39 10.15
C LYS A 149 2.49 -16.17 8.79
N SER A 150 1.81 -15.49 7.86
CA SER A 150 2.25 -15.43 6.46
C SER A 150 3.32 -14.36 6.17
N VAL A 151 3.28 -13.24 6.89
CA VAL A 151 4.16 -12.09 6.67
C VAL A 151 5.26 -12.01 7.72
N ILE A 152 4.90 -12.18 9.00
CA ILE A 152 5.88 -12.15 10.10
C ILE A 152 6.60 -13.49 10.24
N GLY A 153 5.97 -14.59 9.81
CA GLY A 153 6.58 -15.93 9.83
C GLY A 153 6.60 -16.57 11.21
N SER A 154 5.73 -16.15 12.13
CA SER A 154 5.59 -16.76 13.45
C SER A 154 4.29 -17.55 13.57
N ASP A 155 4.37 -18.75 14.16
CA ASP A 155 3.21 -19.56 14.54
C ASP A 155 2.70 -19.24 15.95
N ASP A 156 3.31 -18.26 16.65
CA ASP A 156 2.86 -17.82 17.97
C ASP A 156 1.53 -17.05 17.88
N LEU A 157 0.86 -16.90 19.03
CA LEU A 157 -0.35 -16.09 19.12
C LEU A 157 0.03 -14.60 18.98
N PRO A 158 -0.48 -13.88 17.96
CA PRO A 158 -0.22 -12.45 17.83
C PRO A 158 -0.87 -11.66 18.98
N PRO A 159 -0.26 -10.57 19.46
CA PRO A 159 -0.85 -9.72 20.50
C PRO A 159 -2.20 -9.17 20.03
N SER A 160 -3.17 -9.06 20.94
CA SER A 160 -4.51 -8.56 20.61
C SER A 160 -4.55 -7.06 20.32
N GLN A 161 -3.57 -6.32 20.83
CA GLN A 161 -3.37 -4.89 20.60
C GLN A 161 -2.11 -4.63 19.78
N CYS A 162 -2.10 -3.54 19.02
CA CYS A 162 -0.93 -3.14 18.27
C CYS A 162 0.08 -2.47 19.20
N VAL A 163 1.00 -3.24 19.77
CA VAL A 163 2.05 -2.75 20.67
C VAL A 163 3.20 -2.08 19.89
N PRO A 164 3.97 -1.16 20.51
CA PRO A 164 5.07 -0.45 19.84
C PRO A 164 6.08 -1.34 19.12
N ASP A 165 6.46 -2.48 19.70
CA ASP A 165 7.41 -3.42 19.09
C ASP A 165 6.89 -4.01 17.78
N LEU A 166 5.58 -4.28 17.72
CA LEU A 166 4.94 -4.77 16.51
C LEU A 166 4.84 -3.66 15.46
N ALA A 167 4.42 -2.46 15.86
CA ALA A 167 4.39 -1.31 14.96
C ALA A 167 5.79 -1.04 14.38
N HIS A 168 6.81 -1.13 15.22
CA HIS A 168 8.21 -1.01 14.82
C HIS A 168 8.61 -2.07 13.80
N LEU A 169 8.27 -3.34 14.03
CA LEU A 169 8.53 -4.43 13.08
C LEU A 169 7.88 -4.15 11.72
N ILE A 170 6.58 -3.78 11.72
CA ILE A 170 5.82 -3.51 10.51
C ILE A 170 6.34 -2.27 9.78
N ILE A 171 6.75 -1.22 10.49
CA ILE A 171 7.35 -0.03 9.87
C ILE A 171 8.72 -0.38 9.28
N ARG A 172 9.53 -1.14 10.02
CA ARG A 172 10.86 -1.56 9.60
C ARG A 172 10.87 -2.28 8.25
N GLN A 173 10.00 -3.27 8.04
CA GLN A 173 9.91 -3.97 6.74
C GLN A 173 9.63 -3.03 5.55
N HIS A 174 8.92 -1.91 5.74
CA HIS A 174 8.66 -0.93 4.68
C HIS A 174 9.87 -0.04 4.46
N ILE A 175 10.52 0.40 5.54
CA ILE A 175 11.75 1.18 5.46
C ILE A 175 12.87 0.33 4.82
N GLU A 176 12.94 -0.97 5.08
CA GLU A 176 13.92 -1.87 4.46
C GLU A 176 13.52 -2.37 3.07
N SER A 177 12.34 -1.99 2.57
CA SER A 177 11.87 -2.44 1.25
C SER A 177 12.72 -1.88 0.10
N PRO A 178 12.75 -2.53 -1.08
CA PRO A 178 13.44 -2.00 -2.26
C PRO A 178 12.74 -0.80 -2.91
N SER A 179 11.52 -0.44 -2.47
CA SER A 179 10.74 0.68 -2.99
C SER A 179 11.54 1.98 -2.98
N MET A 180 11.40 2.82 -4.01
CA MET A 180 12.08 4.11 -4.07
C MET A 180 11.74 4.97 -2.85
N TRP A 181 10.46 5.02 -2.49
CA TRP A 181 9.98 5.78 -1.34
C TRP A 181 9.24 4.89 -0.34
N ALA A 182 9.49 5.14 0.95
CA ALA A 182 8.66 4.63 2.04
C ALA A 182 8.00 5.83 2.72
N ILE A 183 6.68 5.95 2.61
CA ILE A 183 5.90 7.07 3.15
C ILE A 183 4.94 6.51 4.20
N PHE A 184 4.90 7.15 5.36
CA PHE A 184 4.11 6.68 6.49
C PHE A 184 3.08 7.73 6.88
N PRO A 185 1.80 7.36 7.03
CA PRO A 185 0.85 8.19 7.75
C PRO A 185 1.35 8.47 9.15
N LEU A 186 1.18 9.69 9.63
CA LEU A 186 1.68 10.10 10.94
C LEU A 186 1.09 9.22 12.05
N GLN A 187 -0.16 8.79 11.93
CA GLN A 187 -0.80 7.89 12.89
C GLN A 187 -0.02 6.58 13.08
N ASP A 188 0.54 6.01 12.01
CA ASP A 188 1.31 4.76 12.10
C ASP A 188 2.64 5.01 12.80
N LEU A 189 3.30 6.15 12.56
CA LEU A 189 4.53 6.52 13.27
C LEU A 189 4.29 6.79 14.75
N LEU A 190 3.13 7.33 15.13
CA LEU A 190 2.78 7.52 16.54
C LEU A 190 2.62 6.19 17.29
N ALA A 191 2.28 5.10 16.59
CA ALA A 191 2.20 3.76 17.18
C ALA A 191 3.56 3.20 17.64
N LEU A 192 4.68 3.85 17.28
CA LEU A 192 6.01 3.49 17.80
C LEU A 192 6.20 3.83 19.28
N LYS A 193 5.24 4.51 19.91
CA LYS A 193 5.35 4.98 21.28
C LYS A 193 4.00 4.97 22.01
N GLU A 194 3.93 4.24 23.11
CA GLU A 194 2.69 3.98 23.85
C GLU A 194 2.04 5.28 24.38
N GLU A 195 2.84 6.28 24.75
CA GLU A 195 2.33 7.57 25.23
C GLU A 195 1.53 8.36 24.18
N TYR A 196 1.65 8.01 22.90
CA TYR A 196 0.85 8.58 21.82
C TYR A 196 -0.34 7.71 21.43
N MET A 197 -0.56 6.59 22.12
CA MET A 197 -1.64 5.63 21.85
C MET A 197 -2.83 5.83 22.80
N THR A 198 -3.08 7.07 23.22
CA THR A 198 -4.06 7.42 24.28
C THR A 198 -5.53 7.31 23.88
N ARG A 199 -5.83 7.06 22.60
CA ARG A 199 -7.18 6.96 22.05
C ARG A 199 -7.44 5.56 21.50
N PRO A 200 -8.72 5.13 21.42
CA PRO A 200 -9.09 3.92 20.71
C PRO A 200 -8.55 3.96 19.27
N ALA A 201 -7.96 2.86 18.81
CA ALA A 201 -7.29 2.83 17.51
C ALA A 201 -8.23 3.19 16.33
N THR A 202 -9.49 2.77 16.40
CA THR A 202 -10.52 3.07 15.38
C THR A 202 -10.81 4.57 15.23
N GLU A 203 -10.63 5.37 16.28
CA GLU A 203 -10.81 6.83 16.23
C GLU A 203 -9.66 7.55 15.51
N GLU A 204 -8.58 6.85 15.20
CA GLU A 204 -7.41 7.40 14.50
C GLU A 204 -7.56 7.38 12.97
N THR A 205 -8.52 6.62 12.48
CA THR A 205 -8.85 6.49 11.06
C THR A 205 -9.46 7.79 10.53
N ILE A 206 -8.86 8.33 9.48
CA ILE A 206 -9.27 9.63 8.93
C ILE A 206 -10.44 9.53 7.94
N ASN A 207 -10.53 8.43 7.18
CA ASN A 207 -11.60 8.15 6.23
C ASN A 207 -12.25 6.78 6.41
N ASP A 208 -13.52 6.69 6.03
CA ASP A 208 -14.16 5.45 5.66
C ASP A 208 -14.70 5.58 4.22
N PRO A 209 -14.04 4.98 3.21
CA PRO A 209 -14.45 5.09 1.82
C PRO A 209 -15.80 4.44 1.54
N THR A 210 -16.30 3.57 2.44
CA THR A 210 -17.61 2.93 2.30
C THR A 210 -18.76 3.87 2.67
N ASN A 211 -18.45 4.97 3.37
CA ASN A 211 -19.42 5.96 3.81
C ASN A 211 -19.29 7.25 2.98
N PRO A 212 -20.18 7.48 1.98
CA PRO A 212 -20.11 8.67 1.13
C PRO A 212 -20.41 9.99 1.88
N LYS A 213 -20.90 9.91 3.12
CA LYS A 213 -21.16 11.06 4.00
C LYS A 213 -20.11 11.16 5.12
N HIS A 214 -19.01 10.42 5.01
CA HIS A 214 -17.96 10.46 6.02
C HIS A 214 -17.39 11.87 6.18
N TYR A 215 -17.14 12.25 7.44
CA TYR A 215 -16.66 13.57 7.77
C TYR A 215 -15.19 13.53 8.21
N TRP A 216 -14.33 14.12 7.39
CA TRP A 216 -12.87 14.19 7.53
C TRP A 216 -12.43 15.06 8.71
N ARG A 217 -12.55 14.52 9.93
CA ARG A 217 -12.40 15.30 11.17
C ARG A 217 -11.29 14.82 12.09
N TYR A 218 -10.58 13.75 11.75
CA TYR A 218 -9.48 13.28 12.58
C TYR A 218 -8.43 14.40 12.70
N ARG A 219 -8.01 14.66 13.94
CA ARG A 219 -6.93 15.59 14.26
C ARG A 219 -5.96 14.90 15.20
N VAL A 220 -4.69 14.97 14.82
CA VAL A 220 -3.59 14.48 15.65
C VAL A 220 -3.63 15.19 16.99
N HIS A 221 -3.60 14.40 18.06
CA HIS A 221 -3.76 14.88 19.43
C HIS A 221 -2.45 15.33 20.08
N VAL A 222 -1.32 14.99 19.43
CA VAL A 222 0.03 15.36 19.84
C VAL A 222 0.44 16.63 19.09
N THR A 223 0.99 17.61 19.80
CA THR A 223 1.44 18.85 19.17
C THR A 223 2.79 18.69 18.48
N MET A 224 3.05 19.50 17.46
CA MET A 224 4.35 19.51 16.78
C MET A 224 5.50 19.83 17.74
N GLU A 225 5.31 20.73 18.70
CA GLU A 225 6.33 21.09 19.70
C GLU A 225 6.70 19.89 20.59
N SER A 226 5.73 19.03 20.90
CA SER A 226 5.95 17.81 21.68
C SER A 226 6.74 16.80 20.86
N LEU A 227 6.35 16.56 19.60
CA LEU A 227 7.06 15.66 18.68
C LEU A 227 8.51 16.12 18.43
N ILE A 228 8.74 17.42 18.27
CA ILE A 228 10.08 17.98 18.09
C ILE A 228 10.94 17.79 19.35
N LYS A 229 10.35 17.82 20.55
CA LYS A 229 11.07 17.63 21.83
C LYS A 229 11.29 16.16 22.18
N ASP A 230 10.51 15.23 21.63
CA ASP A 230 10.61 13.80 21.91
C ASP A 230 11.87 13.20 21.32
N LYS A 231 12.90 13.01 22.15
CA LYS A 231 14.19 12.45 21.73
C LYS A 231 14.10 10.96 21.43
N GLU A 232 13.22 10.25 22.11
CA GLU A 232 13.10 8.80 22.00
C GLU A 232 12.49 8.42 20.66
N LEU A 233 11.30 8.94 20.33
CA LEU A 233 10.66 8.69 19.04
C LEU A 233 11.57 9.08 17.86
N LYS A 234 12.23 10.23 17.97
CA LYS A 234 13.19 10.68 16.95
C LYS A 234 14.40 9.74 16.82
N THR A 235 14.87 9.16 17.91
CA THR A 235 16.00 8.22 17.88
C THR A 235 15.57 6.92 17.22
N THR A 236 14.42 6.36 17.62
CA THR A 236 13.84 5.17 17.00
C THR A 236 13.68 5.32 15.48
N ILE A 237 13.10 6.43 15.02
CA ILE A 237 12.94 6.71 13.57
C ILE A 237 14.30 6.89 12.88
N LYS A 238 15.26 7.57 13.51
CA LYS A 238 16.60 7.74 12.95
C LYS A 238 17.33 6.41 12.79
N ASP A 239 17.25 5.54 13.80
CA ASP A 239 17.91 4.24 13.80
C ASP A 239 17.33 3.35 12.69
N LEU A 240 16.01 3.38 12.49
CA LEU A 240 15.35 2.72 11.36
C LEU A 240 15.86 3.24 9.99
N ILE A 241 15.97 4.56 9.84
CA ILE A 241 16.44 5.18 8.57
C ILE A 241 17.92 4.86 8.32
N GLN A 242 18.76 4.90 9.37
CA GLN A 242 20.19 4.61 9.24
C GLN A 242 20.45 3.12 8.98
N GLY A 243 19.78 2.23 9.72
CA GLY A 243 19.95 0.78 9.59
C GLY A 243 19.49 0.21 8.24
N SER A 244 18.58 0.91 7.55
CA SER A 244 18.06 0.53 6.23
C SER A 244 18.82 1.12 5.05
N GLY A 245 19.85 1.94 5.29
CA GLY A 245 20.59 2.62 4.22
C GLY A 245 19.79 3.72 3.51
N ARG A 246 18.69 4.21 4.11
CA ARG A 246 17.91 5.36 3.60
C ARG A 246 18.40 6.71 4.13
N SER A 247 19.41 6.72 5.00
CA SER A 247 20.07 7.95 5.43
C SER A 247 21.04 8.46 4.37
N TYR A 248 21.20 9.77 4.28
CA TYR A 248 22.31 10.35 3.53
C TYR A 248 23.62 10.01 4.28
N PRO A 249 24.64 9.43 3.62
CA PRO A 249 25.89 9.11 4.29
C PRO A 249 26.56 10.39 4.80
N HIS A 250 26.83 10.45 6.11
CA HIS A 250 27.60 11.53 6.68
C HIS A 250 29.07 11.38 6.25
N ILE A 251 29.48 12.16 5.24
CA ILE A 251 30.84 12.18 4.68
C ILE A 251 31.91 12.31 5.78
N GLY A 252 31.63 13.05 6.86
CA GLY A 252 32.58 13.26 7.97
C GLY A 252 32.80 12.06 8.91
N GLU A 253 31.92 11.05 8.94
CA GLU A 253 32.13 9.84 9.73
C GLU A 253 32.95 8.80 8.96
N ALA A 254 32.71 8.67 7.65
CA ALA A 254 33.55 7.86 6.76
C ALA A 254 35.01 8.33 6.77
N GLU A 255 35.25 9.64 6.73
CA GLU A 255 36.60 10.21 6.85
C GLU A 255 37.23 9.94 8.23
N ARG A 256 36.45 10.04 9.33
CA ARG A 256 36.95 9.72 10.68
C ARG A 256 37.26 8.24 10.86
N GLN A 257 36.49 7.37 10.23
CA GLN A 257 36.66 5.92 10.30
C GLN A 257 37.89 5.49 9.49
N LEU A 258 38.07 6.02 8.26
CA LEU A 258 39.30 5.87 7.48
C LEU A 258 40.53 6.41 8.23
N SER A 259 40.41 7.58 8.87
CA SER A 259 41.52 8.17 9.62
C SER A 259 41.91 7.34 10.86
N ARG A 260 40.93 6.73 11.54
CA ARG A 260 41.16 5.79 12.67
C ARG A 260 41.80 4.48 12.22
N GLU A 261 41.36 3.91 11.10
CA GLU A 261 41.95 2.68 10.54
C GLU A 261 43.38 2.93 10.06
N THR A 262 43.65 4.07 9.42
CA THR A 262 44.99 4.48 8.99
C THR A 262 45.92 4.70 10.19
N ALA A 263 45.42 5.30 11.28
CA ALA A 263 46.17 5.48 12.52
C ALA A 263 46.47 4.15 13.24
N ALA A 264 45.51 3.21 13.24
CA ALA A 264 45.70 1.88 13.83
C ALA A 264 46.73 1.03 13.05
N LEU A 265 46.73 1.13 11.71
CA LEU A 265 47.73 0.49 10.84
C LEU A 265 49.13 1.07 11.01
N ALA A 266 49.25 2.34 11.36
CA ALA A 266 50.54 2.99 11.67
C ALA A 266 51.10 2.58 13.04
N LEU A 267 50.24 2.30 14.02
CA LEU A 267 50.62 1.90 15.38
C LEU A 267 50.91 0.39 15.52
N GLY A 268 50.44 -0.44 14.60
CA GLY A 268 50.69 -1.90 14.59
C GLY A 268 51.98 -2.35 13.89
N LYS A 269 52.86 -1.43 13.47
CA LYS A 269 54.12 -1.70 12.76
C LYS A 269 55.39 -1.33 13.55
N GLN A 270 55.30 -1.20 14.87
CA GLN A 270 56.48 -1.06 15.75
C GLN A 270 56.86 -2.39 16.38
#